data_AF-A0A969CWV1-F1
#
_entry.id   AF-A0A969CWV1-F1
#
_cell.length_a   1.000
_cell.length_b   1.000
_cell.length_c   1.000
_cell.angle_alpha   90.00
_cell.angle_beta   90.00
_cell.angle_gamma   90.00
#
_symmetry.space_group_name_H-M   'P 1'
#
loop_
_entity.id
_entity.type
_entity.pdbx_description
1 polymer ?
#
loop_
_entity_poly.entity_id
_entity_poly.type
_entity_poly.pdbx_seq_one_letter_code
_entity_poly.pdbx_strand_id
1 'polypeptide(L)'
;MQKLIAKVAQTLVMGAAIFVAIAVDLPQAMASALIQEDLFFGRNLPDGTQVSDEQFQTFVDKFITPHFPAGLTIFDANNQFESNKVVTLFVEDNLKTKKAIAEIIAAYRQQFHQKSVLQINNQDYLKVGFGAGENLIDNDPNPEFIQTDLFFGRNIAGGTQVTQEQFQAFVDRFITPRFPDGLTIFDANGQFEDSTGTIIQEPSKVVRLLLEDTQENETALDEIIKAYIEQFRQESVLAVVDEDVEVIVDSKSPTSVPEPQSAIGLFAIGVLGASIRQKKLF
;
A
#
# COMPACT_ATOMS: atom_id res chain seq x y z
N MET A 1 -27.99 -8.01 -6.83
CA MET A 1 -27.38 -6.67 -6.80
C MET A 1 -26.12 -6.69 -7.65
N GLN A 2 -26.33 -6.73 -8.96
CA GLN A 2 -25.33 -6.83 -10.01
C GLN A 2 -25.86 -5.89 -11.08
N LYS A 3 -25.27 -4.70 -11.23
CA LYS A 3 -25.50 -3.69 -12.29
C LYS A 3 -24.85 -2.36 -11.89
N LEU A 4 -23.63 -2.11 -12.35
CA LEU A 4 -23.21 -0.74 -12.65
C LEU A 4 -22.03 -0.64 -13.64
N ILE A 5 -21.87 -1.56 -14.60
CA ILE A 5 -20.94 -1.33 -15.73
C ILE A 5 -21.56 -1.93 -17.00
N ALA A 6 -22.46 -1.20 -17.65
CA ALA A 6 -22.83 -1.40 -19.05
C ALA A 6 -23.79 -0.31 -19.53
N LYS A 7 -23.24 0.80 -20.05
CA LYS A 7 -23.74 1.55 -21.21
C LYS A 7 -23.09 2.93 -21.22
N VAL A 8 -22.15 3.16 -22.13
CA VAL A 8 -22.27 4.23 -23.13
C VAL A 8 -21.46 3.82 -24.36
N ALA A 9 -22.13 3.39 -25.42
CA ALA A 9 -21.63 3.53 -26.78
C ALA A 9 -22.82 3.85 -27.71
N GLN A 10 -22.76 5.07 -28.25
CA GLN A 10 -23.39 5.62 -29.47
C GLN A 10 -24.92 5.72 -29.58
N THR A 11 -25.40 6.96 -29.79
CA THR A 11 -26.01 7.41 -31.06
C THR A 11 -26.18 8.94 -31.03
N LEU A 12 -25.68 9.62 -32.08
CA LEU A 12 -25.82 11.05 -32.34
C LEU A 12 -27.07 11.27 -33.21
N VAL A 13 -28.05 12.08 -32.77
CA VAL A 13 -29.01 12.77 -33.66
C VAL A 13 -29.36 14.15 -33.08
N MET A 14 -29.32 15.15 -33.98
CA MET A 14 -29.59 16.58 -33.82
C MET A 14 -30.88 16.96 -33.07
N GLY A 15 -30.79 18.03 -32.27
CA GLY A 15 -31.91 18.85 -31.82
C GLY A 15 -31.41 20.02 -30.98
N ALA A 16 -31.39 21.23 -31.54
CA ALA A 16 -30.95 22.44 -30.87
C ALA A 16 -31.88 22.79 -29.69
N ALA A 17 -31.35 22.75 -28.47
CA ALA A 17 -31.96 23.37 -27.31
C ALA A 17 -30.87 24.16 -26.58
N ILE A 18 -31.04 25.48 -26.55
CA ILE A 18 -30.22 26.40 -25.76
C ILE A 18 -30.48 26.07 -24.29
N PHE A 19 -29.51 25.41 -23.65
CA PHE A 19 -29.46 25.33 -22.19
C PHE A 19 -28.51 26.41 -21.69
N VAL A 20 -29.07 27.36 -20.94
CA VAL A 20 -28.31 28.22 -20.04
C VAL A 20 -27.67 27.31 -19.02
N ALA A 21 -26.36 27.05 -19.16
CA ALA A 21 -25.59 26.32 -18.17
C ALA A 21 -25.45 27.22 -16.94
N ILE A 22 -26.40 27.10 -16.00
CA ILE A 22 -26.11 27.38 -14.60
C ILE A 22 -25.10 26.30 -14.24
N ALA A 23 -23.83 26.67 -14.10
CA ALA A 23 -22.83 25.84 -13.46
C ALA A 23 -23.28 25.67 -12.00
N VAL A 24 -24.14 24.66 -11.78
CA VAL A 24 -24.27 24.06 -10.47
C VAL A 24 -22.94 23.37 -10.28
N ASP A 25 -22.10 23.98 -9.45
CA ASP A 25 -20.94 23.35 -8.87
C ASP A 25 -21.45 22.03 -8.26
N LEU A 26 -21.32 20.93 -9.01
CA LEU A 26 -21.49 19.61 -8.45
C LEU A 26 -20.41 19.55 -7.38
N PRO A 27 -20.74 19.31 -6.10
CA PRO A 27 -19.69 18.98 -5.16
C PRO A 27 -18.96 17.79 -5.80
N GLN A 28 -17.68 17.95 -6.10
CA GLN A 28 -16.82 16.80 -6.26
C GLN A 28 -17.13 15.96 -5.01
N ALA A 29 -17.80 14.83 -5.20
CA ALA A 29 -17.98 13.89 -4.12
C ALA A 29 -16.56 13.63 -3.64
N MET A 30 -16.23 14.19 -2.47
CA MET A 30 -14.91 14.04 -1.86
C MET A 30 -14.64 12.55 -1.94
N ALA A 31 -13.74 12.14 -2.83
CA ALA A 31 -13.27 10.76 -2.85
C ALA A 31 -12.87 10.49 -1.40
N SER A 32 -13.53 9.53 -0.76
CA SER A 32 -13.25 9.26 0.64
C SER A 32 -11.76 8.98 0.73
N ALA A 33 -11.01 9.84 1.41
CA ALA A 33 -9.57 9.67 1.55
C ALA A 33 -9.32 8.24 2.07
N LEU A 34 -8.54 7.48 1.31
CA LEU A 34 -8.11 6.17 1.74
C LEU A 34 -7.01 6.37 2.78
N ILE A 35 -7.00 5.51 3.78
CA ILE A 35 -5.96 5.42 4.80
C ILE A 35 -5.26 4.08 4.65
N GLN A 36 -4.01 4.02 5.11
CA GLN A 36 -3.28 2.76 5.23
C GLN A 36 -3.45 2.24 6.65
N GLU A 37 -3.96 1.02 6.77
CA GLU A 37 -4.10 0.30 8.02
C GLU A 37 -3.16 -0.90 8.01
N ASP A 38 -2.14 -0.85 8.87
CA ASP A 38 -1.19 -1.93 9.07
C ASP A 38 -1.49 -2.66 10.39
N LEU A 39 -1.85 -3.94 10.25
CA LEU A 39 -2.17 -4.83 11.36
C LEU A 39 -1.02 -5.82 11.56
N PHE A 40 -0.34 -5.70 12.69
CA PHE A 40 0.80 -6.55 13.08
C PHE A 40 0.32 -7.70 13.97
N PHE A 41 0.36 -8.90 13.39
CA PHE A 41 -0.06 -10.14 14.04
C PHE A 41 1.15 -10.92 14.54
N GLY A 42 1.40 -10.83 15.85
CA GLY A 42 2.40 -11.64 16.54
C GLY A 42 2.04 -13.12 16.49
N ARG A 43 2.99 -13.95 16.05
CA ARG A 43 2.73 -15.38 15.79
C ARG A 43 3.17 -16.30 16.91
N ASN A 44 4.02 -15.84 17.81
CA ASN A 44 4.52 -16.65 18.93
C ASN A 44 3.39 -16.97 19.89
N LEU A 45 3.15 -18.26 20.14
CA LEU A 45 2.09 -18.74 21.02
C LEU A 45 2.62 -18.97 22.45
N PRO A 46 1.75 -18.90 23.48
CA PRO A 46 2.17 -19.07 24.87
C PRO A 46 2.81 -20.42 25.19
N ASP A 47 2.55 -21.44 24.39
CA ASP A 47 3.12 -22.79 24.52
C ASP A 47 4.51 -22.94 23.87
N GLY A 48 5.07 -21.84 23.35
CA GLY A 48 6.36 -21.81 22.66
C GLY A 48 6.32 -22.25 21.20
N THR A 49 5.13 -22.58 20.67
CA THR A 49 4.92 -22.80 19.24
C THR A 49 4.61 -21.47 18.53
N GLN A 50 4.31 -21.54 17.23
CA GLN A 50 3.91 -20.37 16.45
C GLN A 50 2.72 -20.69 15.57
N VAL A 51 1.88 -19.68 15.32
CA VAL A 51 0.83 -19.75 14.29
C VAL A 51 1.52 -20.03 12.95
N SER A 52 1.21 -21.14 12.27
CA SER A 52 1.79 -21.50 10.96
C SER A 52 1.26 -20.61 9.83
N ASP A 53 1.90 -20.63 8.65
CA ASP A 53 1.45 -19.82 7.51
C ASP A 53 0.05 -20.27 7.05
N GLU A 54 -0.19 -21.58 7.05
CA GLU A 54 -1.50 -22.16 6.72
C GLU A 54 -2.59 -21.74 7.73
N GLN A 55 -2.27 -21.76 9.03
CA GLN A 55 -3.20 -21.31 10.07
C GLN A 55 -3.49 -19.82 9.95
N PHE A 56 -2.48 -19.02 9.62
CA PHE A 56 -2.64 -17.58 9.39
C PHE A 56 -3.48 -17.32 8.13
N GLN A 57 -3.22 -18.01 7.03
CA GLN A 57 -4.02 -17.86 5.81
C GLN A 57 -5.48 -18.25 6.05
N THR A 58 -5.72 -19.34 6.78
CA THR A 58 -7.09 -19.73 7.18
C THR A 58 -7.78 -18.62 7.99
N PHE A 59 -7.03 -17.91 8.84
CA PHE A 59 -7.55 -16.76 9.58
C PHE A 59 -7.87 -15.58 8.65
N VAL A 60 -6.97 -15.24 7.72
CA VAL A 60 -7.17 -14.19 6.71
C VAL A 60 -8.44 -14.46 5.90
N ASP A 61 -8.55 -15.65 5.33
CA ASP A 61 -9.68 -16.07 4.48
C ASP A 61 -11.02 -15.98 5.20
N LYS A 62 -11.01 -16.32 6.49
CA LYS A 62 -12.23 -16.39 7.31
C LYS A 62 -12.65 -15.05 7.89
N PHE A 63 -11.69 -14.20 8.29
CA PHE A 63 -11.98 -13.02 9.10
C PHE A 63 -11.59 -11.70 8.45
N ILE A 64 -10.63 -11.67 7.52
CA ILE A 64 -10.17 -10.43 6.90
C ILE A 64 -10.79 -10.28 5.50
N THR A 65 -10.61 -11.28 4.64
CA THR A 65 -11.08 -11.27 3.24
C THR A 65 -12.57 -10.90 3.08
N PRO A 66 -13.51 -11.39 3.92
CA PRO A 66 -14.93 -11.04 3.77
C PRO A 66 -15.23 -9.55 4.01
N HIS A 67 -14.37 -8.85 4.75
CA HIS A 67 -14.50 -7.42 5.03
C HIS A 67 -13.77 -6.56 4.00
N PHE A 68 -12.67 -7.07 3.44
CA PHE A 68 -11.78 -6.34 2.52
C PHE A 68 -11.50 -7.15 1.25
N PRO A 69 -12.53 -7.44 0.42
CA PRO A 69 -12.35 -8.19 -0.81
C PRO A 69 -11.55 -7.42 -1.87
N ALA A 70 -11.60 -6.08 -1.83
CA ALA A 70 -10.86 -5.21 -2.75
C ALA A 70 -9.35 -5.46 -2.71
N GLY A 71 -8.82 -5.84 -1.55
CA GLY A 71 -7.50 -6.43 -1.46
C GLY A 71 -6.76 -6.11 -0.17
N LEU A 72 -5.66 -6.84 0.03
CA LEU A 72 -4.73 -6.74 1.13
C LEU A 72 -3.34 -7.20 0.68
N THR A 73 -2.31 -6.72 1.36
CA THR A 73 -0.94 -7.21 1.19
C THR A 73 -0.42 -7.75 2.51
N ILE A 74 0.22 -8.92 2.47
CA ILE A 74 0.79 -9.58 3.65
C ILE A 74 2.31 -9.60 3.55
N PHE A 75 2.96 -9.03 4.56
CA PHE A 75 4.42 -9.06 4.72
C PHE A 75 4.82 -10.00 5.86
N ASP A 76 6.00 -10.62 5.72
CA ASP A 76 6.73 -11.21 6.83
C ASP A 76 7.54 -10.12 7.54
N ALA A 77 7.25 -9.88 8.82
CA ALA A 77 7.96 -8.92 9.64
C ALA A 77 8.52 -9.61 10.89
N ASN A 78 9.73 -10.15 10.75
CA ASN A 78 10.41 -10.80 11.84
C ASN A 78 11.40 -9.83 12.48
N ASN A 79 11.32 -9.68 13.80
CA ASN A 79 12.35 -9.02 14.57
C ASN A 79 13.06 -10.04 15.48
N GLN A 80 14.07 -9.61 16.21
CA GLN A 80 14.89 -10.49 17.05
C GLN A 80 14.13 -11.21 18.18
N PHE A 81 12.88 -10.79 18.48
CA PHE A 81 12.07 -11.33 19.58
C PHE A 81 10.77 -12.00 19.10
N GLU A 82 10.21 -11.56 17.97
CA GLU A 82 8.89 -11.96 17.51
C GLU A 82 8.83 -12.10 15.99
N SER A 83 8.21 -13.19 15.55
CA SER A 83 7.78 -13.37 14.16
C SER A 83 6.40 -12.77 13.99
N ASN A 84 6.24 -11.84 13.04
CA ASN A 84 4.96 -11.21 12.74
C ASN A 84 4.57 -11.40 11.28
N LYS A 85 3.25 -11.45 11.05
CA LYS A 85 2.68 -11.11 9.74
C LYS A 85 2.10 -9.72 9.84
N VAL A 86 2.37 -8.87 8.85
CA VAL A 86 1.74 -7.55 8.72
C VAL A 86 0.72 -7.64 7.61
N VAL A 87 -0.52 -7.28 7.90
CA VAL A 87 -1.56 -7.11 6.88
C VAL A 87 -1.74 -5.61 6.64
N THR A 88 -1.41 -5.18 5.44
CA THR A 88 -1.59 -3.80 4.96
C THR A 88 -2.87 -3.70 4.15
N LEU A 89 -3.71 -2.72 4.50
CA LEU A 89 -4.99 -2.43 3.86
C LEU A 89 -5.05 -0.96 3.44
N PHE A 90 -5.56 -0.69 2.24
CA PHE A 90 -5.92 0.66 1.79
C PHE A 90 -7.44 0.78 1.79
N VAL A 91 -7.98 1.52 2.76
CA VAL A 91 -9.41 1.49 3.11
C VAL A 91 -9.94 2.88 3.41
N GLU A 92 -11.23 3.10 3.21
CA GLU A 92 -11.86 4.35 3.60
C GLU A 92 -11.84 4.53 5.13
N ASP A 93 -11.49 5.72 5.61
CA ASP A 93 -11.61 6.07 7.03
C ASP A 93 -13.08 6.29 7.43
N ASN A 94 -13.79 5.19 7.72
CA ASN A 94 -15.18 5.23 8.13
C ASN A 94 -15.48 4.25 9.28
N LEU A 95 -16.66 4.40 9.89
CA LEU A 95 -17.08 3.57 11.03
C LEU A 95 -17.22 2.08 10.67
N LYS A 96 -17.54 1.75 9.41
CA LYS A 96 -17.65 0.35 8.96
C LYS A 96 -16.26 -0.31 8.96
N THR A 97 -15.26 0.37 8.41
CA THR A 97 -13.86 -0.05 8.43
C THR A 97 -13.35 -0.24 9.86
N LYS A 98 -13.53 0.77 10.73
CA LYS A 98 -13.11 0.70 12.14
C LYS A 98 -13.75 -0.47 12.89
N LYS A 99 -15.04 -0.74 12.63
CA LYS A 99 -15.75 -1.88 13.23
C LYS A 99 -15.19 -3.22 12.72
N ALA A 100 -14.96 -3.36 11.41
CA ALA A 100 -14.40 -4.57 10.83
C ALA A 100 -13.00 -4.89 11.40
N ILE A 101 -12.13 -3.89 11.50
CA ILE A 101 -10.79 -4.05 12.09
C ILE A 101 -10.88 -4.49 13.55
N ALA A 102 -11.76 -3.88 14.34
CA ALA A 102 -11.97 -4.28 15.73
C ALA A 102 -12.45 -5.74 15.87
N GLU A 103 -13.34 -6.19 14.97
CA GLU A 103 -13.81 -7.58 14.91
C GLU A 103 -12.69 -8.56 14.55
N ILE A 104 -11.84 -8.21 13.58
CA ILE A 104 -10.65 -8.99 13.20
C ILE A 104 -9.67 -9.13 14.37
N ILE A 105 -9.34 -8.02 15.03
CA ILE A 105 -8.43 -8.01 16.19
C ILE A 105 -9.00 -8.88 17.31
N ALA A 106 -10.30 -8.76 17.60
CA ALA A 106 -10.95 -9.58 18.61
C ALA A 106 -10.92 -11.08 18.24
N ALA A 107 -11.19 -11.41 16.98
CA ALA A 107 -11.15 -12.79 16.49
C ALA A 107 -9.74 -13.40 16.59
N TYR A 108 -8.70 -12.66 16.22
CA TYR A 108 -7.32 -13.16 16.30
C TYR A 108 -6.90 -13.44 17.74
N ARG A 109 -7.17 -12.51 18.65
CA ARG A 109 -6.88 -12.65 20.08
C ARG A 109 -7.61 -13.85 20.68
N GLN A 110 -8.86 -14.07 20.29
CA GLN A 110 -9.65 -15.20 20.74
C GLN A 110 -9.13 -16.53 20.19
N GLN A 111 -8.84 -16.60 18.88
CA GLN A 111 -8.47 -17.84 18.20
C GLN A 111 -7.05 -18.33 18.57
N PHE A 112 -6.11 -17.41 18.73
CA PHE A 112 -4.69 -17.74 18.97
C PHE A 112 -4.20 -17.33 20.36
N HIS A 113 -5.10 -16.95 21.26
CA HIS A 113 -4.79 -16.56 22.64
C HIS A 113 -3.75 -15.45 22.76
N GLN A 114 -3.75 -14.52 21.81
CA GLN A 114 -2.82 -13.39 21.76
C GLN A 114 -3.24 -12.25 22.68
N LYS A 115 -2.25 -11.54 23.23
CA LYS A 115 -2.49 -10.40 24.13
C LYS A 115 -2.98 -9.18 23.36
N SER A 116 -2.41 -8.94 22.17
CA SER A 116 -2.67 -7.77 21.33
C SER A 116 -2.37 -8.05 19.86
N VAL A 117 -2.95 -7.24 18.99
CA VAL A 117 -2.53 -6.99 17.61
C VAL A 117 -2.16 -5.52 17.59
N LEU A 118 -0.96 -5.17 17.11
CA LEU A 118 -0.60 -3.76 16.96
C LEU A 118 -1.27 -3.24 15.68
N GLN A 119 -1.98 -2.13 15.82
CA GLN A 119 -2.61 -1.43 14.70
C GLN A 119 -1.88 -0.10 14.52
N ILE A 120 -1.40 0.15 13.30
CA ILE A 120 -0.86 1.43 12.87
C ILE A 120 -1.78 1.95 11.78
N ASN A 121 -2.25 3.18 11.96
CA ASN A 121 -3.08 3.88 10.99
C ASN A 121 -2.27 5.07 10.49
N ASN A 122 -1.96 5.07 9.20
CA ASN A 122 -1.45 6.25 8.51
C ASN A 122 -2.65 7.02 7.94
N GLN A 123 -3.00 8.13 8.59
CA GLN A 123 -4.10 9.02 8.21
C GLN A 123 -3.63 10.14 7.27
N ASP A 124 -2.33 10.26 7.07
CA ASP A 124 -1.75 11.34 6.29
C ASP A 124 -2.00 11.06 4.79
N TYR A 125 -1.84 12.09 3.96
CA TYR A 125 -2.48 12.25 2.64
C TYR A 125 -2.08 11.15 1.62
N LEU A 126 -2.71 9.98 1.71
CA LEU A 126 -2.45 8.85 0.82
C LEU A 126 -3.28 8.94 -0.45
N LYS A 127 -2.58 8.83 -1.59
CA LYS A 127 -3.19 8.66 -2.90
C LYS A 127 -2.92 7.25 -3.39
N VAL A 128 -3.97 6.58 -3.83
CA VAL A 128 -3.92 5.16 -4.23
C VAL A 128 -4.47 5.04 -5.64
N GLY A 129 -3.71 4.39 -6.52
CA GLY A 129 -4.12 4.09 -7.89
C GLY A 129 -3.82 2.65 -8.30
N PHE A 130 -4.51 2.17 -9.33
CA PHE A 130 -4.44 0.76 -9.77
C PHE A 130 -3.94 0.64 -11.22
N GLY A 131 -3.24 1.65 -11.71
CA GLY A 131 -2.71 1.67 -13.06
C GLY A 131 -1.87 2.91 -13.34
N ALA A 132 -1.45 3.04 -14.59
CA ALA A 132 -0.71 4.20 -15.03
C ALA A 132 -1.63 5.31 -15.53
N GLY A 133 -1.17 6.55 -15.38
CA GLY A 133 -1.84 7.78 -15.80
C GLY A 133 -2.81 8.31 -14.76
N GLU A 134 -2.82 7.74 -13.56
CA GLU A 134 -3.56 8.29 -12.43
C GLU A 134 -2.75 9.42 -11.81
N ASN A 135 -3.39 10.58 -11.62
CA ASN A 135 -2.75 11.77 -11.06
C ASN A 135 -2.61 11.61 -9.54
N LEU A 136 -1.58 10.88 -9.12
CA LEU A 136 -1.30 10.55 -7.72
C LEU A 136 -0.27 11.48 -7.07
N ILE A 137 0.32 12.38 -7.84
CA ILE A 137 1.39 13.28 -7.38
C ILE A 137 0.95 14.72 -7.62
N ASP A 138 1.01 15.57 -6.59
CA ASP A 138 0.53 16.97 -6.69
C ASP A 138 1.36 17.84 -7.63
N ASN A 139 2.65 17.53 -7.80
CA ASN A 139 3.58 18.25 -8.66
C ASN A 139 3.79 19.71 -8.22
N ASP A 140 4.15 19.91 -6.96
CA ASP A 140 4.25 21.25 -6.39
C ASP A 140 5.39 22.08 -7.01
N PRO A 141 5.26 23.42 -7.09
CA PRO A 141 6.30 24.27 -7.68
C PRO A 141 7.65 24.22 -6.95
N ASN A 142 7.64 23.81 -5.69
CA ASN A 142 8.84 23.53 -4.91
C ASN A 142 8.78 22.05 -4.54
N PRO A 143 9.50 21.19 -5.28
CA PRO A 143 9.35 19.76 -5.07
C PRO A 143 9.73 19.34 -3.65
N GLU A 144 8.93 18.45 -3.09
CA GLU A 144 9.12 17.81 -1.80
C GLU A 144 9.27 16.30 -1.95
N PHE A 145 9.88 15.68 -0.94
CA PHE A 145 10.07 14.24 -0.96
C PHE A 145 8.77 13.52 -0.60
N ILE A 146 8.44 12.54 -1.42
CA ILE A 146 7.30 11.66 -1.24
C ILE A 146 7.77 10.20 -1.20
N GLN A 147 6.97 9.33 -0.59
CA GLN A 147 7.18 7.89 -0.62
C GLN A 147 6.20 7.26 -1.60
N THR A 148 6.72 6.48 -2.55
CA THR A 148 5.88 5.71 -3.48
C THR A 148 6.14 4.22 -3.32
N ASP A 149 5.08 3.45 -3.10
CA ASP A 149 5.09 2.00 -3.10
C ASP A 149 4.37 1.47 -4.36
N LEU A 150 5.07 0.66 -5.14
CA LEU A 150 4.53 -0.05 -6.29
C LEU A 150 4.41 -1.56 -5.98
N PHE A 151 3.20 -2.09 -6.06
CA PHE A 151 2.87 -3.47 -5.71
C PHE A 151 2.69 -4.30 -6.98
N PHE A 152 3.67 -5.16 -7.25
CA PHE A 152 3.74 -5.99 -8.44
C PHE A 152 3.27 -7.41 -8.15
N GLY A 153 2.08 -7.75 -8.65
CA GLY A 153 1.62 -9.13 -8.75
C GLY A 153 2.53 -9.96 -9.65
N ARG A 154 2.76 -11.23 -9.30
CA ARG A 154 3.69 -12.11 -10.04
C ARG A 154 3.00 -13.29 -10.71
N ASN A 155 1.75 -13.58 -10.40
CA ASN A 155 1.00 -14.61 -11.12
C ASN A 155 0.64 -14.09 -12.51
N ILE A 156 1.01 -14.80 -13.56
CA ILE A 156 0.77 -14.39 -14.94
C ILE A 156 -0.01 -15.47 -15.70
N ALA A 157 -0.60 -15.07 -16.84
CA ALA A 157 -1.42 -15.95 -17.66
C ALA A 157 -0.71 -17.27 -18.00
N GLY A 158 -1.47 -18.37 -18.00
CA GLY A 158 -0.95 -19.72 -18.25
C GLY A 158 -0.44 -20.44 -16.99
N GLY A 159 -0.73 -19.92 -15.80
CA GLY A 159 -0.37 -20.57 -14.52
C GLY A 159 1.12 -20.52 -14.23
N THR A 160 1.82 -19.56 -14.82
CA THR A 160 3.24 -19.31 -14.55
C THR A 160 3.39 -18.10 -13.64
N GLN A 161 4.59 -17.92 -13.10
CA GLN A 161 4.90 -16.84 -12.19
C GLN A 161 6.13 -16.09 -12.71
N VAL A 162 6.13 -14.76 -12.60
CA VAL A 162 7.34 -13.94 -12.79
C VAL A 162 8.38 -14.42 -11.79
N THR A 163 9.50 -14.98 -12.26
CA THR A 163 10.56 -15.48 -11.37
C THR A 163 11.33 -14.33 -10.72
N GLN A 164 12.15 -14.64 -9.72
CA GLN A 164 12.98 -13.63 -9.08
C GLN A 164 13.96 -12.99 -10.08
N GLU A 165 14.53 -13.80 -10.98
CA GLU A 165 15.45 -13.36 -12.01
C GLU A 165 14.75 -12.50 -13.06
N GLN A 166 13.53 -12.87 -13.46
CA GLN A 166 12.72 -12.07 -14.38
C GLN A 166 12.33 -10.72 -13.77
N PHE A 167 11.95 -10.72 -12.49
CA PHE A 167 11.64 -9.49 -11.78
C PHE A 167 12.89 -8.61 -11.62
N GLN A 168 14.03 -9.19 -11.25
CA GLN A 168 15.29 -8.43 -11.15
C GLN A 168 15.70 -7.84 -12.51
N ALA A 169 15.56 -8.60 -13.60
CA ALA A 169 15.82 -8.10 -14.94
C ALA A 169 14.87 -6.95 -15.33
N PHE A 170 13.62 -6.97 -14.86
CA PHE A 170 12.69 -5.86 -15.01
C PHE A 170 13.16 -4.63 -14.23
N VAL A 171 13.54 -4.79 -12.96
CA VAL A 171 14.08 -3.72 -12.10
C VAL A 171 15.30 -3.07 -12.77
N ASP A 172 16.29 -3.87 -13.18
CA ASP A 172 17.54 -3.39 -13.78
C ASP A 172 17.31 -2.63 -15.09
N ARG A 173 16.25 -2.99 -15.84
CA ARG A 173 15.94 -2.40 -17.14
C ARG A 173 15.04 -1.17 -17.06
N PHE A 174 14.05 -1.18 -16.16
CA PHE A 174 12.98 -0.19 -16.16
C PHE A 174 13.02 0.74 -14.94
N ILE A 175 13.38 0.24 -13.76
CA ILE A 175 13.30 1.02 -12.52
C ILE A 175 14.64 1.68 -12.21
N THR A 176 15.72 0.91 -12.08
CA THR A 176 17.05 1.42 -11.69
C THR A 176 17.56 2.57 -12.57
N PRO A 177 17.38 2.55 -13.91
CA PRO A 177 17.82 3.67 -14.75
C PRO A 177 17.03 4.98 -14.54
N ARG A 178 15.79 4.89 -14.03
CA ARG A 178 14.93 6.04 -13.72
C ARG A 178 15.12 6.55 -12.30
N PHE A 179 15.45 5.65 -11.36
CA PHE A 179 15.67 5.97 -9.95
C PHE A 179 17.04 5.46 -9.47
N PRO A 180 18.14 6.09 -9.92
CA PRO A 180 19.50 5.65 -9.59
C PRO A 180 19.89 5.91 -8.12
N ASP A 181 19.19 6.82 -7.44
CA ASP A 181 19.48 7.21 -6.05
C ASP A 181 19.11 6.13 -5.04
N GLY A 182 18.23 5.20 -5.43
CA GLY A 182 17.96 4.00 -4.67
C GLY A 182 16.50 3.57 -4.71
N LEU A 183 16.29 2.31 -4.34
CA LEU A 183 14.99 1.69 -4.15
C LEU A 183 15.12 0.58 -3.11
N THR A 184 14.02 0.22 -2.46
CA THR A 184 13.96 -0.97 -1.59
C THR A 184 12.91 -1.94 -2.13
N ILE A 185 13.21 -3.23 -2.13
CA ILE A 185 12.29 -4.27 -2.63
C ILE A 185 11.93 -5.20 -1.49
N PHE A 186 10.62 -5.41 -1.29
CA PHE A 186 10.06 -6.33 -0.31
C PHE A 186 9.40 -7.51 -1.01
N ASP A 187 9.55 -8.70 -0.41
CA ASP A 187 8.71 -9.86 -0.71
C ASP A 187 7.40 -9.75 0.06
N ALA A 188 6.28 -10.02 -0.62
CA ALA A 188 4.95 -9.98 -0.02
C ALA A 188 4.03 -11.04 -0.66
N ASN A 189 2.85 -11.21 -0.07
CA ASN A 189 1.75 -11.95 -0.69
C ASN A 189 0.54 -11.04 -0.81
N GLY A 190 0.10 -10.79 -2.04
CA GLY A 190 -1.11 -10.03 -2.35
C GLY A 190 -2.33 -10.93 -2.35
N GLN A 191 -3.45 -10.37 -1.96
CA GLN A 191 -4.77 -10.97 -2.19
C GLN A 191 -5.75 -9.89 -2.59
N PHE A 192 -6.48 -10.08 -3.69
CA PHE A 192 -7.46 -9.10 -4.17
C PHE A 192 -8.54 -9.79 -5.01
N GLU A 193 -9.64 -9.07 -5.21
CA GLU A 193 -10.71 -9.45 -6.14
C GLU A 193 -10.30 -9.03 -7.55
N ASP A 194 -10.12 -10.00 -8.44
CA ASP A 194 -9.81 -9.75 -9.85
C ASP A 194 -11.00 -9.17 -10.62
N SER A 195 -10.77 -8.83 -11.89
CA SER A 195 -11.81 -8.30 -12.79
C SER A 195 -13.03 -9.22 -12.99
N THR A 196 -12.95 -10.49 -12.61
CA THR A 196 -14.04 -11.48 -12.68
C THR A 196 -14.85 -11.60 -11.39
N GLY A 197 -14.44 -10.91 -10.32
CA GLY A 197 -15.04 -11.04 -8.99
C GLY A 197 -14.48 -12.23 -8.19
N THR A 198 -13.33 -12.78 -8.61
CA THR A 198 -12.68 -13.92 -7.95
C THR A 198 -11.58 -13.41 -7.04
N ILE A 199 -11.57 -13.87 -5.78
CA ILE A 199 -10.43 -13.60 -4.88
C ILE A 199 -9.25 -14.45 -5.34
N ILE A 200 -8.18 -13.77 -5.73
CA ILE A 200 -6.90 -14.39 -6.09
C ILE A 200 -5.87 -14.07 -5.02
N GLN A 201 -5.00 -15.05 -4.76
CA GLN A 201 -3.83 -14.91 -3.89
C GLN A 201 -2.59 -15.09 -4.76
N GLU A 202 -1.61 -14.22 -4.59
CA GLU A 202 -0.39 -14.29 -5.37
C GLU A 202 0.86 -13.84 -4.61
N PRO A 203 2.04 -14.41 -4.92
CA PRO A 203 3.30 -13.81 -4.54
C PRO A 203 3.44 -12.44 -5.20
N SER A 204 3.91 -11.46 -4.44
CA SER A 204 4.07 -10.07 -4.89
C SER A 204 5.47 -9.55 -4.57
N LYS A 205 5.88 -8.52 -5.30
CA LYS A 205 7.03 -7.67 -4.94
C LYS A 205 6.54 -6.26 -4.70
N VAL A 206 7.01 -5.61 -3.64
CA VAL A 206 6.75 -4.19 -3.39
C VAL A 206 8.04 -3.43 -3.60
N VAL A 207 8.03 -2.46 -4.51
CA VAL A 207 9.16 -1.55 -4.71
C VAL A 207 8.81 -0.23 -4.05
N ARG A 208 9.61 0.16 -3.06
CA ARG A 208 9.52 1.43 -2.37
C ARG A 208 10.56 2.39 -2.89
N LEU A 209 10.12 3.61 -3.21
CA LEU A 209 10.92 4.72 -3.68
C LEU A 209 10.72 5.93 -2.74
N LEU A 210 11.80 6.66 -2.48
CA LEU A 210 11.75 8.03 -1.98
C LEU A 210 12.21 8.93 -3.13
N LEU A 211 11.35 9.83 -3.58
CA LEU A 211 11.56 10.66 -4.77
C LEU A 211 10.92 12.03 -4.58
N GLU A 212 11.35 13.02 -5.36
CA GLU A 212 10.68 14.33 -5.38
C GLU A 212 9.38 14.25 -6.18
N ASP A 213 8.33 14.93 -5.75
CA ASP A 213 7.00 15.02 -6.40
C ASP A 213 7.06 15.82 -7.72
N THR A 214 7.88 15.41 -8.68
CA THR A 214 8.03 16.09 -9.96
C THR A 214 7.27 15.39 -11.08
N GLN A 215 6.86 16.17 -12.09
CA GLN A 215 6.15 15.62 -13.26
C GLN A 215 7.02 14.59 -14.01
N GLU A 216 8.34 14.77 -13.97
CA GLU A 216 9.31 13.82 -14.52
C GLU A 216 9.26 12.48 -13.79
N ASN A 217 9.28 12.50 -12.45
CA ASN A 217 9.18 11.29 -11.65
C ASN A 217 7.80 10.63 -11.77
N GLU A 218 6.72 11.40 -11.82
CA GLU A 218 5.37 10.87 -12.08
C GLU A 218 5.33 10.15 -13.43
N THR A 219 5.88 10.76 -14.48
CA THR A 219 5.97 10.14 -15.82
C THR A 219 6.80 8.86 -15.78
N ALA A 220 7.90 8.86 -15.02
CA ALA A 220 8.77 7.70 -14.86
C ALA A 220 8.06 6.52 -14.18
N LEU A 221 7.29 6.77 -13.12
CA LEU A 221 6.45 5.76 -12.45
C LEU A 221 5.42 5.18 -13.42
N ASP A 222 4.77 6.05 -14.18
CA ASP A 222 3.78 5.72 -15.19
C ASP A 222 4.33 4.76 -16.26
N GLU A 223 5.54 5.04 -16.74
CA GLU A 223 6.23 4.19 -17.70
C GLU A 223 6.62 2.83 -17.11
N ILE A 224 7.01 2.77 -15.85
CA ILE A 224 7.32 1.51 -15.14
C ILE A 224 6.06 0.66 -15.03
N ILE A 225 4.94 1.24 -14.59
CA ILE A 225 3.66 0.54 -14.44
C ILE A 225 3.20 0.00 -15.81
N LYS A 226 3.20 0.84 -16.85
CA LYS A 226 2.87 0.42 -18.23
C LYS A 226 3.77 -0.71 -18.69
N ALA A 227 5.09 -0.60 -18.51
CA ALA A 227 6.04 -1.61 -18.93
C ALA A 227 5.81 -2.96 -18.23
N TYR A 228 5.48 -2.97 -16.94
CA TYR A 228 5.21 -4.22 -16.22
C TYR A 228 3.94 -4.90 -16.71
N ILE A 229 2.85 -4.11 -16.83
CA ILE A 229 1.56 -4.58 -17.35
C ILE A 229 1.73 -5.16 -18.75
N GLU A 230 2.43 -4.46 -19.64
CA GLU A 230 2.65 -4.92 -21.02
C GLU A 230 3.53 -6.17 -21.08
N GLN A 231 4.66 -6.18 -20.36
CA GLN A 231 5.65 -7.26 -20.41
C GLN A 231 5.11 -8.56 -19.83
N PHE A 232 4.38 -8.49 -18.71
CA PHE A 232 3.93 -9.66 -17.96
C PHE A 232 2.43 -9.93 -18.07
N ARG A 233 1.70 -9.07 -18.81
CA ARG A 233 0.24 -9.17 -19.02
C ARG A 233 -0.55 -9.18 -17.71
N GLN A 234 -0.15 -8.31 -16.78
CA GLN A 234 -0.89 -8.11 -15.53
C GLN A 234 -2.17 -7.32 -15.74
N GLU A 235 -3.14 -7.51 -14.84
CA GLU A 235 -4.34 -6.65 -14.82
C GLU A 235 -4.01 -5.23 -14.36
N SER A 236 -3.13 -5.10 -13.37
CA SER A 236 -2.78 -3.83 -12.73
C SER A 236 -1.44 -3.89 -12.01
N VAL A 237 -0.95 -2.70 -11.64
CA VAL A 237 0.03 -2.51 -10.57
C VAL A 237 -0.62 -1.51 -9.62
N LEU A 238 -0.70 -1.85 -8.34
CA LEU A 238 -1.17 -0.92 -7.32
C LEU A 238 -0.03 0.06 -7.01
N ALA A 239 -0.33 1.34 -7.04
CA ALA A 239 0.57 2.43 -6.68
C ALA A 239 -0.01 3.20 -5.50
N VAL A 240 0.83 3.46 -4.50
CA VAL A 240 0.45 4.21 -3.31
C VAL A 240 1.48 5.31 -3.13
N VAL A 241 1.01 6.55 -3.04
CA VAL A 241 1.83 7.74 -2.81
C VAL A 241 1.46 8.32 -1.45
N ASP A 242 2.47 8.46 -0.60
CA ASP A 242 2.42 9.22 0.64
C ASP A 242 3.19 10.53 0.42
N GLU A 243 2.46 11.65 0.44
CA GLU A 243 3.03 12.98 0.22
C GLU A 243 3.49 13.67 1.53
N ASP A 244 3.10 13.16 2.71
CA ASP A 244 3.47 13.77 4.00
C ASP A 244 4.65 13.01 4.63
N VAL A 245 5.82 13.06 3.97
CA VAL A 245 7.02 12.32 4.39
C VAL A 245 8.11 13.27 4.88
N GLU A 246 8.55 13.08 6.13
CA GLU A 246 9.73 13.76 6.67
C GLU A 246 11.01 12.98 6.34
N VAL A 247 11.85 13.51 5.47
CA VAL A 247 13.15 12.91 5.12
C VAL A 247 14.28 13.54 5.95
N ILE A 248 14.87 12.75 6.86
CA ILE A 248 16.01 13.16 7.68
C ILE A 248 17.30 12.51 7.12
N VAL A 249 18.18 13.31 6.54
CA VAL A 249 19.51 12.85 6.10
C VAL A 249 20.57 13.22 7.15
N ASP A 250 21.03 12.24 7.93
CA ASP A 250 22.14 12.43 8.87
C ASP A 250 23.48 12.56 8.12
N SER A 251 23.76 13.78 7.65
CA SER A 251 25.06 14.10 7.04
C SER A 251 26.10 14.35 8.14
N LYS A 252 26.92 13.33 8.42
CA LYS A 252 28.01 13.40 9.40
C LYS A 252 29.05 14.47 8.99
N SER A 253 29.05 15.63 9.64
CA SER A 253 30.23 16.52 9.66
C SER A 253 31.29 15.95 10.62
N PRO A 254 32.60 16.03 10.32
CA PRO A 254 33.63 15.38 11.13
C PRO A 254 34.01 16.27 12.32
N THR A 255 33.51 15.93 13.51
CA THR A 255 34.08 16.48 14.75
C THR A 255 34.13 15.43 15.86
N SER A 256 35.29 15.42 16.50
CA SER A 256 35.84 14.44 17.44
C SER A 256 35.18 14.37 18.83
N VAL A 257 34.85 13.14 19.28
CA VAL A 257 35.04 12.52 20.63
C VAL A 257 34.26 13.14 21.84
N PRO A 258 33.83 12.42 22.92
CA PRO A 258 33.99 10.99 23.30
C PRO A 258 32.68 10.20 23.56
N GLU A 259 32.81 8.86 23.64
CA GLU A 259 31.78 7.93 24.15
C GLU A 259 31.27 8.29 25.56
N PRO A 260 29.96 8.09 25.82
CA PRO A 260 29.48 7.66 27.12
C PRO A 260 28.85 6.26 27.06
N GLN A 261 29.08 5.55 28.16
CA GLN A 261 28.74 4.16 28.43
C GLN A 261 27.22 3.94 28.51
N SER A 262 26.77 2.83 27.92
CA SER A 262 25.58 2.03 28.25
C SER A 262 24.30 2.80 28.65
N ALA A 263 23.42 3.00 27.67
CA ALA A 263 21.97 3.10 27.88
C ALA A 263 21.26 2.25 26.82
N ILE A 264 20.38 1.37 27.30
CA ILE A 264 19.54 0.45 26.52
C ILE A 264 18.63 1.27 25.60
N GLY A 265 18.84 1.17 24.28
CA GLY A 265 18.06 1.87 23.27
C GLY A 265 17.21 0.89 22.46
N LEU A 266 15.89 1.11 22.51
CA LEU A 266 14.91 0.54 21.58
C LEU A 266 15.26 1.03 20.16
N PHE A 267 15.62 0.13 19.25
CA PHE A 267 15.62 0.40 17.81
C PHE A 267 14.83 -0.71 17.13
N ALA A 268 13.59 -0.39 16.76
CA ALA A 268 12.76 -1.20 15.88
C ALA A 268 12.49 -0.38 14.62
N ILE A 269 13.03 -0.90 13.51
CA ILE A 269 12.67 -0.74 12.10
C ILE A 269 11.74 0.45 11.80
N GLY A 270 12.28 1.44 11.09
CA GLY A 270 11.60 2.66 10.69
C GLY A 270 10.35 2.40 9.86
N VAL A 271 9.20 2.65 10.48
CA VAL A 271 8.10 3.39 9.87
C VAL A 271 8.38 4.86 10.20
N LEU A 272 9.00 5.61 9.29
CA LEU A 272 8.82 7.08 9.25
C LEU A 272 7.54 7.31 8.44
N GLY A 273 6.52 8.04 8.87
CA GLY A 273 6.27 8.71 10.14
C GLY A 273 4.79 8.61 10.52
N ALA A 274 4.49 8.88 11.79
CA ALA A 274 3.16 9.24 12.24
C ALA A 274 3.35 10.37 13.25
N SER A 275 3.12 11.61 12.82
CA SER A 275 3.24 12.77 13.69
C SER A 275 2.01 12.90 14.58
N ILE A 276 2.11 12.49 15.84
CA ILE A 276 1.06 12.71 16.84
C ILE A 276 0.98 14.22 17.14
N ARG A 277 0.11 14.97 16.47
CA ARG A 277 -0.29 16.32 16.91
C ARG A 277 -1.11 16.20 18.20
N GLN A 278 -0.49 16.45 19.34
CA GLN A 278 -1.22 16.72 20.58
C GLN A 278 -2.07 17.99 20.41
N LYS A 279 -3.40 17.83 20.31
CA LYS A 279 -4.33 18.94 20.59
C LYS A 279 -4.23 19.27 22.09
N LYS A 280 -3.57 20.38 22.42
CA LYS A 280 -3.74 21.04 23.71
C LYS A 280 -5.21 21.47 23.83
N LEU A 281 -5.94 20.82 24.73
CA LEU A 281 -7.19 21.33 25.27
C LEU A 281 -6.85 22.52 26.17
N PHE A 282 -7.38 23.69 25.84
CA PHE A 282 -7.69 24.74 26.80
C PHE A 282 -9.21 24.80 26.94
#